data_AF-A0AAN9GDG6-F1
#
_entry.id   AF-A0AAN9GDG6-F1
#
_cell.length_a   1.000
_cell.length_b   1.000
_cell.length_c   1.000
_cell.angle_alpha   90.00
_cell.angle_beta   90.00
_cell.angle_gamma   90.00
#
_symmetry.space_group_name_H-M   'P 1'
#
loop_
_entity.id
_entity.type
_entity.pdbx_description
1 polymer ?
#
loop_
_entity_poly.entity_id
_entity_poly.type
_entity_poly.pdbx_seq_one_letter_code
_entity_poly.pdbx_strand_id
1 'polypeptide(L)'
;MRKLAGSHWGANEKILKTVYQGTVRPHLEYGSSSWATAVKTHQQALDKVQNQALRIITGAMKSTPIQKMEQVTGIPPLSKRRDCKTMVQATKYQCTHDHLNE
;
A
#
# COMPACT_ATOMS: atom_id res chain seq x y z
N MET A 1 2.14 14.51 0.40
CA MET A 1 1.45 14.38 -0.90
C MET A 1 0.53 15.54 -1.25
N ARG A 2 -0.43 15.99 -0.42
CA ARG A 2 -1.37 17.08 -0.79
C ARG A 2 -0.70 18.36 -1.30
N LYS A 3 0.42 18.78 -0.70
CA LYS A 3 1.19 19.95 -1.14
C LYS A 3 1.73 19.83 -2.58
N LEU A 4 1.88 18.61 -3.08
CA LEU A 4 2.34 18.33 -4.45
C LEU A 4 1.19 18.30 -5.46
N ALA A 5 -0.06 18.09 -5.05
CA ALA A 5 -1.19 17.81 -5.94
C ALA A 5 -2.02 19.07 -6.31
N GLY A 6 -1.39 20.25 -6.38
CA GLY A 6 -2.08 21.53 -6.63
C GLY A 6 -2.87 21.56 -7.96
N SER A 7 -3.90 22.41 -8.03
CA SER A 7 -4.75 22.53 -9.22
C SER A 7 -4.17 23.41 -10.34
N HIS A 8 -3.29 24.37 -9.99
CA HIS A 8 -2.70 25.33 -10.93
C HIS A 8 -1.21 25.03 -11.24
N TRP A 9 -0.46 24.52 -10.26
CA TRP A 9 0.98 24.15 -10.38
C TRP A 9 1.27 22.77 -9.73
N GLY A 10 0.33 21.83 -9.79
CA GLY A 10 0.49 20.51 -9.18
C GLY A 10 1.22 19.50 -10.06
N ALA A 11 1.80 18.51 -9.39
CA ALA A 11 2.36 17.32 -9.99
C ALA A 11 1.26 16.48 -10.68
N ASN A 12 1.57 15.97 -11.86
CA ASN A 12 0.71 15.07 -12.62
C ASN A 12 0.45 13.77 -11.82
N GLU A 13 -0.69 13.12 -12.09
CA GLU A 13 -1.07 11.80 -11.54
C GLU A 13 0.09 10.80 -11.56
N LYS A 14 0.85 10.73 -12.68
CA LYS A 14 2.00 9.83 -12.81
C LYS A 14 3.09 10.11 -11.77
N ILE A 15 3.38 11.39 -11.51
CA ILE A 15 4.40 11.80 -10.53
C ILE A 15 3.89 11.50 -9.13
N LEU A 16 2.64 11.83 -8.82
CA LEU A 16 2.03 11.55 -7.52
C LEU A 16 1.98 10.04 -7.22
N LYS A 17 1.69 9.23 -8.23
CA LYS A 17 1.75 7.77 -8.15
C LYS A 17 3.17 7.29 -7.83
N THR A 18 4.18 7.79 -8.56
CA THR A 18 5.58 7.45 -8.29
C THR A 18 6.01 7.84 -6.88
N VAL A 19 5.65 9.05 -6.42
CA VAL A 19 5.94 9.50 -5.05
C VAL A 19 5.28 8.58 -4.02
N TYR A 20 4.01 8.22 -4.22
CA TYR A 20 3.32 7.29 -3.33
C TYR A 20 4.02 5.92 -3.28
N GLN A 21 4.37 5.35 -4.44
CA GLN A 21 5.03 4.05 -4.53
C GLN A 21 6.47 4.05 -3.99
N GLY A 22 7.20 5.17 -4.12
CA GLY A 22 8.60 5.29 -3.70
C GLY A 22 8.78 5.71 -2.25
N THR A 23 7.81 6.42 -1.66
CA THR A 23 7.94 6.95 -0.29
C THR A 23 6.91 6.36 0.66
N VAL A 24 5.61 6.58 0.42
CA VAL A 24 4.55 6.21 1.36
C VAL A 24 4.41 4.69 1.46
N ARG A 25 4.36 3.99 0.32
CA ARG A 25 4.13 2.53 0.31
C ARG A 25 5.22 1.74 1.07
N PRO A 26 6.52 1.99 0.88
CA PRO A 26 7.56 1.31 1.66
C PRO A 26 7.41 1.50 3.18
N HIS A 27 7.01 2.69 3.64
CA HIS A 27 6.77 2.94 5.06
C HIS A 27 5.57 2.14 5.60
N LEU A 28 4.52 1.97 4.79
CA LEU A 28 3.37 1.14 5.15
C LEU A 28 3.70 -0.37 5.12
N GLU A 29 4.66 -0.78 4.30
CA GLU A 29 5.04 -2.18 4.12
C GLU A 29 6.19 -2.63 5.04
N TYR A 30 6.97 -1.71 5.62
CA TYR A 30 8.13 -2.04 6.46
C TYR A 30 7.78 -2.99 7.62
N GLY A 31 6.64 -2.74 8.28
CA GLY A 31 6.14 -3.57 9.39
C GLY A 31 5.24 -4.73 9.00
N SER A 32 5.13 -5.08 7.71
CA SER A 32 4.11 -6.04 7.25
C SER A 32 4.22 -7.42 7.89
N SER A 33 5.44 -7.91 8.13
CA SER A 33 5.70 -9.20 8.79
C SER A 33 5.29 -9.18 10.26
N SER A 34 5.61 -8.10 10.98
CA SER A 34 5.24 -7.94 12.40
C SER A 34 3.75 -7.74 12.60
N TRP A 35 3.06 -7.11 11.64
CA TRP A 35 1.62 -6.86 11.71
C TRP A 35 0.75 -7.93 11.05
N ALA A 36 1.34 -9.02 10.55
CA ALA A 36 0.59 -10.12 9.95
C ALA A 36 -0.45 -10.70 10.94
N THR A 37 -0.12 -10.73 12.22
CA THR A 37 -0.98 -11.20 13.32
C THR A 37 -1.78 -10.09 14.00
N ALA A 38 -1.63 -8.83 13.56
CA ALA A 38 -2.31 -7.70 14.19
C ALA A 38 -3.82 -7.74 13.94
N VAL A 39 -4.58 -7.11 14.86
CA VAL A 39 -6.03 -6.98 14.74
C VAL A 39 -6.41 -6.24 13.46
N LYS A 40 -7.49 -6.69 12.80
CA LYS A 40 -8.02 -6.15 11.55
C LYS A 40 -8.21 -4.62 11.56
N THR A 41 -8.51 -4.04 12.72
CA THR A 41 -8.68 -2.58 12.90
C THR A 41 -7.40 -1.80 12.57
N HIS A 42 -6.24 -2.28 13.00
CA HIS A 42 -4.94 -1.68 12.67
C HIS A 42 -4.63 -1.85 11.18
N GLN A 43 -4.97 -3.00 10.61
CA GLN A 43 -4.79 -3.25 9.19
C GLN A 43 -5.62 -2.29 8.32
N GLN A 44 -6.87 -2.02 8.72
CA GLN A 44 -7.76 -1.05 8.08
C GLN A 44 -7.27 0.39 8.18
N ALA A 45 -6.57 0.74 9.26
CA ALA A 45 -5.97 2.08 9.39
C ALA A 45 -4.94 2.34 8.29
N LEU A 46 -4.14 1.33 7.92
CA LEU A 46 -3.19 1.42 6.81
C LEU A 46 -3.91 1.53 5.45
N ASP A 47 -5.01 0.79 5.27
CA ASP A 47 -5.82 0.89 4.06
C ASP A 47 -6.42 2.30 3.89
N LYS A 48 -6.83 2.96 4.98
CA LYS A 48 -7.29 4.35 4.95
C LYS A 48 -6.21 5.32 4.44
N VAL A 49 -4.94 5.08 4.78
CA VAL A 49 -3.82 5.90 4.27
C VAL A 49 -3.67 5.72 2.75
N GLN A 50 -3.73 4.48 2.25
CA GLN A 50 -3.72 4.22 0.80
C GLN A 50 -4.92 4.88 0.12
N ASN A 51 -6.13 4.75 0.68
CA ASN A 51 -7.35 5.35 0.12
C ASN A 51 -7.24 6.86 -0.01
N GLN A 52 -6.65 7.53 1.00
CA GLN A 52 -6.42 8.96 0.95
C GLN A 52 -5.37 9.33 -0.10
N ALA A 53 -4.31 8.53 -0.27
CA ALA A 53 -3.32 8.73 -1.32
C ALA A 53 -3.94 8.57 -2.72
N LEU A 54 -4.79 7.57 -2.93
CA LEU A 54 -5.50 7.34 -4.19
C LEU A 54 -6.40 8.52 -4.58
N ARG A 55 -7.10 9.12 -3.61
CA ARG A 55 -7.90 10.33 -3.85
C ARG A 55 -7.05 11.54 -4.22
N ILE A 56 -5.86 11.66 -3.62
CA ILE A 56 -4.92 12.74 -3.96
C ILE A 56 -4.36 12.55 -5.37
N ILE A 57 -4.04 11.31 -5.74
CA ILE A 57 -3.50 10.96 -7.06
C ILE A 57 -4.55 11.22 -8.15
N THR A 58 -5.77 10.74 -7.96
CA THR A 58 -6.84 10.82 -8.96
C THR A 58 -7.63 12.14 -8.94
N GLY A 59 -7.53 12.91 -7.85
CA GLY A 59 -8.42 14.06 -7.61
C GLY A 59 -9.89 13.67 -7.38
N ALA A 60 -10.19 12.39 -7.15
CA ALA A 60 -11.56 11.90 -7.05
C ALA A 60 -12.30 12.37 -5.79
N MET A 61 -13.62 12.54 -5.92
CA MET A 61 -14.51 12.90 -4.82
C MET A 61 -14.50 11.84 -3.71
N LYS A 62 -14.82 12.24 -2.46
CA LYS A 62 -14.91 11.30 -1.33
C LYS A 62 -15.92 10.16 -1.54
N SER A 63 -16.96 10.39 -2.33
CA SER A 63 -17.98 9.38 -2.69
C SER A 63 -17.48 8.34 -3.69
N THR A 64 -16.39 8.59 -4.41
CA THR A 64 -15.88 7.65 -5.42
C THR A 64 -15.43 6.33 -4.78
N PRO A 65 -15.88 5.17 -5.30
CA PRO A 65 -15.47 3.86 -4.79
C PRO A 65 -13.96 3.63 -4.87
N ILE A 66 -13.39 3.06 -3.81
CA ILE A 66 -11.94 2.77 -3.72
C ILE A 66 -11.48 1.85 -4.85
N GLN A 67 -12.23 0.77 -5.09
CA GLN A 67 -11.91 -0.21 -6.13
C GLN A 67 -11.77 0.42 -7.51
N LYS A 68 -12.57 1.45 -7.82
CA LYS A 68 -12.48 2.14 -9.11
C LYS A 68 -11.20 2.97 -9.21
N MET A 69 -10.82 3.65 -8.12
CA MET A 69 -9.55 4.38 -8.06
C MET A 69 -8.34 3.44 -8.15
N GLU A 70 -8.38 2.28 -7.51
CA GLU A 70 -7.34 1.25 -7.63
C GLU A 70 -7.17 0.77 -9.07
N GLN A 71 -8.28 0.52 -9.78
CA GLN A 71 -8.27 0.14 -11.19
C GLN A 71 -7.67 1.24 -12.08
N VAL A 72 -8.13 2.49 -11.93
CA VAL A 72 -7.67 3.62 -12.74
C VAL A 72 -6.17 3.90 -12.52
N THR A 73 -5.75 3.91 -11.25
CA THR A 73 -4.34 4.16 -10.91
C THR A 73 -3.44 2.95 -11.14
N GLY A 74 -3.98 1.75 -11.31
CA GLY A 74 -3.23 0.49 -11.35
C GLY A 74 -2.50 0.19 -10.04
N ILE A 75 -2.97 0.74 -8.92
CA ILE A 75 -2.44 0.47 -7.58
C ILE A 75 -3.29 -0.65 -6.96
N PRO A 76 -2.72 -1.82 -6.65
CA PRO A 76 -3.49 -2.89 -6.00
C PRO A 76 -3.80 -2.55 -4.53
N PRO A 77 -4.82 -3.20 -3.95
CA PRO A 77 -5.11 -3.11 -2.51
C PRO A 77 -3.89 -3.41 -1.64
N LEU A 78 -3.71 -2.64 -0.58
CA LEU A 78 -2.59 -2.82 0.35
C LEU A 78 -2.69 -4.17 1.09
N SER A 79 -3.90 -4.66 1.38
CA SER A 79 -4.14 -5.99 1.95
C SER A 79 -3.49 -7.10 1.10
N LYS A 80 -3.81 -7.18 -0.19
CA LYS A 80 -3.25 -8.18 -1.11
C LYS A 80 -1.72 -8.16 -1.13
N ARG A 81 -1.13 -6.97 -1.04
CA ARG A 81 0.34 -6.82 -1.01
C ARG A 81 0.93 -7.31 0.31
N ARG A 82 0.30 -7.00 1.44
CA ARG A 82 0.71 -7.52 2.76
C ARG A 82 0.64 -9.03 2.80
N ASP A 83 -0.45 -9.64 2.31
CA ASP A 83 -0.61 -11.10 2.29
C ASP A 83 0.52 -11.76 1.49
N CYS A 84 0.82 -11.22 0.30
CA CYS A 84 1.93 -11.70 -0.53
C CYS A 84 3.29 -11.58 0.19
N LYS A 85 3.55 -10.46 0.88
CA LYS A 85 4.78 -10.28 1.66
C LYS A 85 4.89 -11.25 2.82
N THR A 86 3.80 -11.47 3.55
CA THR A 86 3.74 -12.43 4.66
C THR A 86 3.96 -13.86 4.16
N MET A 87 3.34 -14.25 3.06
CA MET A 87 3.57 -15.57 2.44
C MET A 87 5.04 -15.78 2.08
N VAL A 88 5.66 -14.83 1.39
CA VAL A 88 7.08 -14.90 1.04
C VAL A 88 7.95 -15.03 2.28
N GLN A 89 7.62 -14.31 3.36
CA GLN A 89 8.36 -14.41 4.62
C GLN A 89 8.20 -15.79 5.29
N ALA A 90 6.98 -16.34 5.29
CA ALA A 90 6.70 -17.65 5.84
C ALA A 90 7.44 -18.76 5.08
N THR A 91 7.45 -18.71 3.74
CA THR A 91 8.20 -19.67 2.92
C THR A 91 9.70 -19.59 3.20
N LYS A 92 10.26 -18.39 3.33
CA LYS A 92 11.68 -18.23 3.70
C LYS A 92 12.00 -18.89 5.04
N TYR A 93 11.13 -18.69 6.04
CA TYR A 93 11.30 -19.29 7.35
C TYR A 93 11.26 -20.83 7.30
N GLN A 94 10.35 -21.40 6.50
CA GLN A 94 10.27 -22.85 6.27
C GLN A 94 11.55 -23.39 5.63
N CYS A 95 12.01 -22.80 4.53
CA CYS A 95 13.25 -23.24 3.88
C CYS A 95 14.47 -23.16 4.81
N THR A 96 14.60 -22.10 5.62
CA THR A 96 15.71 -22.00 6.59
C THR A 96 15.61 -23.02 7.72
N HIS A 97 14.40 -23.35 8.15
CA HIS A 97 14.17 -24.37 9.16
C HIS A 97 14.54 -25.76 8.62
N ASP A 98 14.19 -26.06 7.38
CA ASP A 98 14.51 -27.34 6.75
C ASP A 98 16.04 -27.54 6.62
N HIS A 99 16.80 -26.49 6.25
CA HIS A 99 18.26 -26.54 6.19
C HIS A 99 18.98 -26.70 7.54
N LEU A 100 18.32 -26.40 8.66
CA LEU A 100 18.93 -26.53 10.00
C LEU A 100 18.67 -27.91 10.64
N ASN A 101 17.73 -28.69 10.10
CA ASN A 101 17.34 -29.99 10.62
C ASN A 101 17.87 -31.16 9.78
N GLU A 102 18.73 -30.89 8.80
CA GLU A 102 19.43 -31.84 7.93
C GLU A 102 20.93 -31.83 8.28
#